data_AF-A0A1J3K8H2-F1
#
_entry.id   AF-A0A1J3K8H2-F1
#
_cell.length_a   1.000
_cell.length_b   1.000
_cell.length_c   1.000
_cell.angle_alpha   90.00
_cell.angle_beta   90.00
_cell.angle_gamma   90.00
#
_symmetry.space_group_name_H-M   'P 1'
#
loop_
_entity.id
_entity.type
_entity.pdbx_description
1 polymer ?
#
loop_
_entity_poly.entity_id
_entity_poly.type
_entity_poly.pdbx_seq_one_letter_code
_entity_poly.pdbx_strand_id
1 'polypeptide(L)'
;AMGARSQSAKTYLEKVFETFHDLPLDKLIEHALHALKGASQKKLTSRNVEVGYVGLDTPFTIIEGDAIRSYVHTVTQQDDEDEPEEKEREREERKKKEEDDSKEEKEARAAQAEQAREEQTSSPAGDDASMVD
;
A
#
# COMPACT_ATOMS: atom_id res chain seq x y z
N ALA A 1 -13.31 3.27 -15.34
CA ALA A 1 -12.62 3.71 -14.11
C ALA A 1 -11.64 4.84 -14.43
N MET A 2 -11.45 5.78 -13.50
CA MET A 2 -10.60 6.96 -13.62
C MET A 2 -9.64 7.05 -12.41
N GLY A 3 -8.51 7.74 -12.55
CA GLY A 3 -7.52 7.92 -11.47
C GLY A 3 -6.23 7.09 -11.61
N ALA A 4 -5.33 7.26 -10.63
CA ALA A 4 -3.92 6.85 -10.67
C ALA A 4 -3.67 5.36 -10.97
N ARG A 5 -4.64 4.49 -10.67
CA ARG A 5 -4.56 3.03 -10.90
C ARG A 5 -5.84 2.46 -11.51
N SER A 6 -6.46 3.25 -12.38
CA SER A 6 -7.72 2.87 -13.04
C SER A 6 -7.61 1.65 -13.95
N GLN A 7 -6.41 1.23 -14.36
CA GLN A 7 -6.22 0.08 -15.26
C GLN A 7 -6.68 -1.24 -14.62
N SER A 8 -6.38 -1.50 -13.35
CA SER A 8 -6.82 -2.74 -12.68
C SER A 8 -8.34 -2.80 -12.52
N ALA A 9 -8.96 -1.67 -12.19
CA ALA A 9 -10.42 -1.55 -12.16
C ALA A 9 -11.04 -1.78 -13.56
N LYS A 10 -10.45 -1.23 -14.64
CA LYS A 10 -10.91 -1.49 -16.02
C LYS A 10 -10.83 -2.97 -16.36
N THR A 11 -9.71 -3.63 -16.07
CA THR A 11 -9.54 -5.06 -16.32
C THR A 11 -10.52 -5.94 -15.54
N TYR A 12 -10.92 -5.52 -14.32
CA TYR A 12 -12.01 -6.21 -13.62
C TYR A 12 -13.35 -6.03 -14.35
N LEU A 13 -13.70 -4.78 -14.68
CA LEU A 13 -14.97 -4.45 -15.33
C LEU A 13 -15.10 -5.12 -16.71
N GLU A 14 -14.02 -5.20 -17.49
CA GLU A 14 -13.98 -5.91 -18.78
C GLU A 14 -14.41 -7.38 -18.69
N LYS A 15 -14.23 -8.01 -17.53
CA LYS A 15 -14.60 -9.43 -17.31
C LYS A 15 -16.04 -9.63 -16.91
N VAL A 16 -16.68 -8.62 -16.30
CA VAL A 16 -17.98 -8.77 -15.64
C VAL A 16 -19.07 -7.89 -16.24
N PHE A 17 -18.74 -6.92 -17.09
CA PHE A 17 -19.72 -5.92 -17.57
C PHE A 17 -20.90 -6.54 -18.33
N GLU A 18 -20.70 -7.65 -19.05
CA GLU A 18 -21.76 -8.33 -19.79
C GLU A 18 -22.84 -8.91 -18.86
N THR A 19 -22.49 -9.18 -17.60
CA THR A 19 -23.43 -9.72 -16.61
C THR A 19 -24.31 -8.66 -15.97
N PHE A 20 -23.99 -7.37 -16.13
CA PHE A 20 -24.63 -6.28 -15.37
C PHE A 20 -26.11 -6.09 -15.66
N HIS A 21 -26.58 -6.50 -16.84
CA HIS A 21 -27.98 -6.31 -17.25
C HIS A 21 -28.98 -7.02 -16.31
N ASP A 22 -28.60 -8.20 -15.80
CA ASP A 22 -29.50 -9.05 -15.01
C ASP A 22 -29.25 -8.94 -13.50
N LEU A 23 -28.36 -8.05 -13.07
CA LEU A 23 -27.97 -7.92 -11.67
C LEU A 23 -28.83 -6.90 -10.91
N PRO A 24 -29.23 -7.21 -9.66
CA PRO A 24 -29.86 -6.23 -8.79
C PRO A 24 -28.84 -5.16 -8.34
N LEU A 25 -29.36 -4.02 -7.87
CA LEU A 25 -28.55 -2.88 -7.41
C LEU A 25 -27.45 -3.28 -6.43
N ASP A 26 -27.75 -4.13 -5.45
CA ASP A 26 -26.78 -4.57 -4.44
C ASP A 26 -25.56 -5.26 -5.07
N LYS A 27 -25.79 -6.09 -6.10
CA LYS A 27 -24.70 -6.77 -6.82
C LYS A 27 -23.91 -5.82 -7.71
N LEU A 28 -24.55 -4.81 -8.27
CA LEU A 28 -23.85 -3.74 -9.00
C LEU A 28 -22.92 -2.95 -8.06
N ILE A 29 -23.38 -2.64 -6.86
CA ILE A 29 -22.57 -1.97 -5.81
C ILE A 29 -21.38 -2.86 -5.44
N GLU A 30 -21.59 -4.16 -5.18
CA GLU A 30 -20.50 -5.11 -4.90
C GLU A 30 -19.46 -5.14 -6.04
N HIS A 31 -19.87 -5.21 -7.30
CA HIS A 31 -18.94 -5.17 -8.45
C HIS A 31 -18.17 -3.85 -8.54
N ALA A 32 -18.82 -2.71 -8.27
CA ALA A 32 -18.14 -1.42 -8.23
C ALA A 32 -17.06 -1.37 -7.15
N LEU A 33 -17.36 -1.90 -5.96
CA LEU A 33 -16.40 -2.00 -4.86
C LEU A 33 -15.27 -3.00 -5.14
N HIS A 34 -15.53 -4.11 -5.82
CA HIS A 34 -14.48 -5.04 -6.27
C HIS A 34 -13.52 -4.39 -7.26
N ALA A 35 -14.06 -3.62 -8.22
CA ALA A 35 -13.24 -2.86 -9.16
C ALA A 35 -12.38 -1.83 -8.41
N LEU A 36 -12.97 -1.11 -7.44
CA LEU A 36 -12.26 -0.13 -6.63
C LEU A 36 -11.18 -0.77 -5.75
N LYS A 37 -11.45 -1.94 -5.16
CA LYS A 37 -10.48 -2.73 -4.38
C LYS A 37 -9.22 -3.04 -5.19
N GLY A 38 -9.38 -3.42 -6.45
CA GLY A 38 -8.23 -3.66 -7.35
C GLY A 38 -7.44 -2.39 -7.69
N ALA A 39 -8.07 -1.21 -7.63
CA ALA A 39 -7.43 0.08 -7.92
C ALA A 39 -6.89 0.81 -6.67
N SER A 40 -7.27 0.39 -5.46
CA SER A 40 -6.79 0.99 -4.20
C SER A 40 -5.46 0.40 -3.73
N GLN A 41 -4.71 1.17 -2.94
CA GLN A 41 -3.44 0.74 -2.28
C GLN A 41 -3.72 0.47 -0.80
N LYS A 42 -4.59 1.31 -0.24
CA LYS A 42 -5.10 1.19 1.11
C LYS A 42 -6.24 0.18 1.15
N LYS A 43 -6.42 -0.44 2.31
CA LYS A 43 -7.60 -1.26 2.60
C LYS A 43 -8.85 -0.39 2.39
N LEU A 44 -9.85 -0.93 1.69
CA LEU A 44 -11.15 -0.28 1.58
C LEU A 44 -11.84 -0.35 2.94
N THR A 45 -12.40 0.78 3.38
CA THR A 45 -13.14 0.93 4.63
C THR A 45 -14.32 1.86 4.39
N SER A 46 -15.30 1.85 5.30
CA SER A 46 -16.45 2.78 5.27
C SER A 46 -16.09 4.26 5.28
N ARG A 47 -14.87 4.63 5.70
CA ARG A 47 -14.39 6.03 5.76
C ARG A 47 -13.72 6.52 4.49
N ASN A 48 -13.25 5.60 3.64
CA ASN A 48 -12.48 5.95 2.44
C ASN A 48 -13.20 5.56 1.14
N VAL A 49 -14.47 5.18 1.23
CA VAL A 49 -15.31 4.83 0.08
C VAL A 49 -16.69 5.45 0.22
N GLU A 50 -17.15 6.03 -0.88
CA GLU A 50 -18.52 6.52 -1.07
C GLU A 50 -19.04 5.95 -2.39
N VAL A 51 -20.32 5.59 -2.44
CA VAL A 51 -20.96 5.07 -3.65
C VAL A 51 -22.21 5.88 -3.97
N GLY A 52 -22.22 6.51 -5.15
CA GLY A 52 -23.40 7.17 -5.69
C GLY A 52 -24.13 6.29 -6.70
N TYR A 53 -25.46 6.19 -6.60
CA TYR A 53 -26.30 5.46 -7.55
C TYR A 53 -27.57 6.25 -7.92
N VAL A 54 -28.12 5.97 -9.10
CA VAL A 54 -29.33 6.60 -9.66
C VAL A 54 -30.03 5.61 -10.59
N GLY A 55 -31.36 5.71 -10.73
CA GLY A 55 -32.16 4.82 -11.56
C GLY A 55 -33.48 5.46 -12.02
N LEU A 56 -34.32 4.70 -12.73
CA LEU A 56 -35.60 5.18 -13.27
C LEU A 56 -36.53 5.73 -12.17
N ASP A 57 -36.65 5.00 -11.07
CA ASP A 57 -37.48 5.34 -9.90
C ASP A 57 -36.63 5.69 -8.67
N THR A 58 -35.32 5.90 -8.86
CA THR A 58 -34.38 6.15 -7.76
C THR A 58 -33.63 7.44 -8.00
N PRO A 59 -33.85 8.50 -7.17
CA PRO A 59 -33.06 9.71 -7.26
C PRO A 59 -31.59 9.43 -6.97
N PHE A 60 -30.71 10.33 -7.43
CA PHE A 60 -29.29 10.23 -7.13
C PHE A 60 -29.07 10.22 -5.61
N THR A 61 -28.53 9.10 -5.13
CA THR A 61 -28.35 8.82 -3.71
C THR A 61 -26.90 8.42 -3.48
N ILE A 62 -26.32 8.93 -2.40
CA ILE A 62 -24.96 8.61 -1.97
C ILE A 62 -25.04 7.71 -0.73
N ILE A 63 -24.28 6.61 -0.73
CA ILE A 63 -24.09 5.72 0.40
C ILE A 63 -22.67 5.92 0.92
N GLU A 64 -22.55 6.27 2.19
CA GLU A 64 -21.29 6.55 2.88
C GLU A 64 -21.37 6.17 4.37
N GLY A 65 -20.23 6.16 5.07
CA GLY A 65 -20.18 5.88 6.50
C GLY A 65 -20.75 4.51 6.87
N ASP A 66 -21.61 4.46 7.88
CA ASP A 66 -22.16 3.19 8.38
C ASP A 66 -23.03 2.45 7.34
N ALA A 67 -23.66 3.19 6.42
CA ALA A 67 -24.55 2.61 5.42
C ALA A 67 -23.79 1.76 4.37
N ILE A 68 -22.53 2.12 4.07
CA ILE A 68 -21.72 1.37 3.09
C ILE A 68 -20.95 0.20 3.71
N ARG A 69 -20.81 0.18 5.04
CA ARG A 69 -20.02 -0.80 5.80
C ARG A 69 -20.36 -2.25 5.46
N SER A 70 -21.65 -2.58 5.32
CA SER A 70 -22.07 -3.94 4.96
C SER A 70 -21.51 -4.36 3.59
N TYR A 71 -21.57 -3.48 2.58
CA TYR A 71 -21.07 -3.78 1.24
C TYR A 71 -19.54 -3.89 1.22
N VAL A 72 -18.84 -3.01 1.96
CA VAL A 72 -17.38 -3.08 2.09
C VAL A 72 -16.96 -4.39 2.75
N HIS A 73 -17.64 -4.80 3.83
CA HIS A 73 -17.38 -6.07 4.49
C HIS A 73 -17.59 -7.26 3.55
N THR A 74 -18.68 -7.29 2.77
CA THR A 74 -18.94 -8.36 1.79
C THR A 74 -17.82 -8.51 0.77
N VAL A 75 -17.26 -7.41 0.28
CA VAL A 75 -16.23 -7.39 -0.78
C VAL A 75 -14.81 -7.59 -0.24
N THR A 76 -14.54 -7.09 0.97
CA THR A 76 -13.22 -7.21 1.60
C THR A 76 -13.07 -8.51 2.40
N GLN A 77 -14.18 -9.07 2.91
CA GLN A 77 -14.23 -10.13 3.92
C GLN A 77 -13.42 -9.78 5.16
N GLN A 78 -13.32 -8.50 5.46
CA GLN A 78 -12.58 -7.97 6.60
C GLN A 78 -13.51 -7.11 7.41
N ASP A 79 -13.35 -7.15 8.72
CA ASP A 79 -14.02 -6.19 9.57
C ASP A 79 -13.40 -4.82 9.29
N ASP A 80 -14.26 -3.85 9.02
CA ASP A 80 -13.93 -2.44 8.97
C ASP A 80 -13.72 -1.95 10.41
N GLU A 81 -12.99 -2.67 11.27
CA GLU A 81 -12.69 -2.22 12.62
C GLU A 81 -12.13 -0.80 12.52
N ASP A 82 -12.90 0.14 13.07
CA ASP A 82 -12.58 1.54 13.16
C ASP A 82 -11.40 1.69 14.12
N GLU A 83 -10.19 1.29 13.69
CA GLU A 83 -8.99 1.73 14.38
C GLU A 83 -8.97 3.27 14.25
N PRO A 84 -9.01 4.01 15.38
CA PRO A 84 -9.02 5.46 15.32
C PRO A 84 -7.82 5.95 14.52
N GLU A 85 -7.98 6.99 13.72
CA GLU A 85 -6.92 7.57 12.88
C GLU A 85 -5.62 7.82 13.66
N GLU A 86 -5.75 8.13 14.95
CA GLU A 86 -4.63 8.31 15.89
C GLU A 86 -3.76 7.05 16.00
N LYS A 87 -4.36 5.86 16.10
CA LYS A 87 -3.62 4.58 16.12
C LYS A 87 -2.99 4.24 14.77
N GLU A 88 -3.65 4.57 13.66
CA GLU A 88 -3.07 4.37 12.32
C GLU A 88 -1.85 5.29 12.13
N ARG A 89 -1.97 6.57 12.52
CA ARG A 89 -0.87 7.55 12.49
C ARG A 89 0.29 7.13 13.39
N GLU A 90 0.03 6.73 14.63
CA GLU A 90 1.07 6.23 15.54
C GLU A 90 1.80 5.00 14.96
N ARG A 91 1.07 4.11 14.28
CA ARG A 91 1.66 2.92 13.65
C ARG A 91 2.50 3.27 12.43
N GLU A 92 2.07 4.23 11.61
CA GLU A 92 2.86 4.75 10.49
C GLU A 92 4.12 5.48 10.97
N GLU A 93 4.04 6.29 12.02
CA GLU A 93 5.19 6.96 12.63
C GLU A 93 6.19 5.96 13.22
N ARG A 94 5.72 4.91 13.92
CA ARG A 94 6.60 3.85 14.43
C ARG A 94 7.32 3.11 13.30
N LYS A 95 6.62 2.73 12.24
CA LYS A 95 7.24 2.07 11.08
C LYS A 95 8.30 2.94 10.43
N LYS A 96 8.01 4.24 10.28
CA LYS A 96 8.96 5.18 9.69
C LYS A 96 10.21 5.35 10.54
N LYS A 97 10.05 5.37 11.87
CA LYS A 97 11.18 5.43 12.81
C LYS A 97 12.02 4.15 12.79
N GLU A 98 11.38 2.97 12.76
CA GLU A 98 12.09 1.68 12.62
C GLU A 98 12.86 1.57 11.30
N GLU A 99 12.30 2.09 10.20
CA GLU A 99 13.00 2.12 8.91
C GLU A 99 14.22 3.05 8.94
N ASP A 100 14.10 4.23 9.56
CA ASP A 100 15.20 5.21 9.68
C ASP A 100 16.35 4.66 10.55
N ASP A 101 16.03 4.13 11.74
CA ASP A 101 17.01 3.49 12.64
C ASP A 101 17.74 2.34 11.92
N SER A 102 17.01 1.51 11.16
CA SER A 102 17.61 0.39 10.42
C SER A 102 18.55 0.82 9.30
N LYS A 103 18.33 2.02 8.75
CA LYS A 103 19.13 2.58 7.66
C LYS A 103 20.40 3.20 8.20
N GLU A 104 20.31 3.92 9.31
CA GLU A 104 21.46 4.50 10.01
C GLU A 104 22.42 3.41 10.52
N GLU A 105 21.90 2.31 11.07
CA GLU A 105 22.72 1.18 11.52
C GLU A 105 23.47 0.49 10.36
N LYS A 106 22.82 0.36 9.20
CA LYS A 106 23.45 -0.20 7.98
C LYS A 106 24.52 0.73 7.42
N GLU A 107 24.27 2.04 7.39
CA GLU A 107 25.23 3.03 6.91
C GLU A 107 26.46 3.10 7.83
N ALA A 108 26.26 3.10 9.15
CA ALA A 108 27.36 3.07 10.12
C ALA A 108 28.21 1.80 9.99
N ARG A 109 27.56 0.63 9.81
CA ARG A 109 28.27 -0.65 9.63
C ARG A 109 29.03 -0.71 8.31
N ALA A 110 28.51 -0.12 7.24
CA ALA A 110 29.19 -0.01 5.95
C ALA A 110 30.43 0.88 6.05
N ALA A 111 30.31 2.06 6.68
CA ALA A 111 31.42 2.99 6.88
C ALA A 111 32.55 2.38 7.74
N GLN A 112 32.21 1.64 8.80
CA GLN A 112 33.19 0.94 9.63
C GLN A 112 33.91 -0.19 8.85
N ALA A 113 33.19 -0.92 8.01
CA ALA A 113 33.78 -1.96 7.17
C ALA A 113 34.71 -1.39 6.09
N GLU A 114 34.44 -0.19 5.59
CA GLU A 114 35.27 0.54 4.64
C GLU A 114 36.55 1.07 5.30
N GLN A 115 36.43 1.74 6.46
CA GLN A 115 37.58 2.22 7.24
C GLN A 115 38.53 1.06 7.63
N ALA A 116 37.99 -0.07 8.08
CA ALA A 116 38.79 -1.24 8.44
C ALA A 116 39.52 -1.88 7.24
N ARG A 117 39.03 -1.68 6.01
CA ARG A 117 39.68 -2.15 4.78
C ARG A 117 40.81 -1.23 4.35
N GLU A 118 40.66 0.09 4.53
CA GLU A 118 41.70 1.07 4.20
C GLU A 118 42.91 0.99 5.15
N GLU A 119 42.68 0.73 6.45
CA GLU A 119 43.78 0.55 7.42
C GLU A 119 44.63 -0.71 7.18
N GLN A 120 44.07 -1.74 6.51
CA GLN A 120 44.80 -2.98 6.18
C GLN A 120 45.66 -2.88 4.91
N THR A 121 45.51 -1.84 4.07
CA THR A 121 46.28 -1.68 2.82
C THR A 121 47.46 -0.71 2.92
N SER A 122 47.65 -0.02 4.07
CA SER A 122 48.73 0.96 4.27
C SER A 122 49.98 0.43 5.01
N SER A 123 50.30 -0.86 4.90
CA SER A 123 51.64 -1.33 5.31
C SER A 123 52.65 -0.96 4.21
N PRO A 124 53.68 -0.14 4.51
CA PRO A 124 54.65 0.28 3.52
C PRO A 124 55.53 -0.91 3.13
N ALA A 125 55.76 -1.05 1.83
CA ALA A 125 56.84 -1.85 1.29
C ALA A 125 58.17 -1.36 1.90
N GLY A 126 58.63 -2.06 2.93
CA GLY A 126 59.98 -1.94 3.45
C GLY A 126 60.92 -2.69 2.53
N ASP A 127 61.45 -1.97 1.55
CA ASP A 127 62.72 -2.26 0.89
C ASP A 127 63.78 -2.53 1.98
N ASP A 128 64.35 -3.74 2.03
CA ASP A 128 65.67 -3.95 2.64
C ASP A 128 66.52 -4.79 1.70
N ALA A 129 67.11 -4.06 0.75
CA ALA A 129 68.35 -4.45 0.12
C ALA A 129 69.49 -4.35 1.15
N SER A 130 69.92 -5.48 1.70
CA SER A 130 71.26 -5.63 2.29
C SER A 130 71.73 -7.08 2.02
N MET A 131 72.69 -7.32 1.12
CA MET A 131 74.14 -7.11 1.25
C MET A 131 74.76 -8.00 2.34
N VAL A 132 75.40 -9.11 1.95
CA VAL A 132 76.77 -9.51 2.32
C VAL A 132 77.21 -10.81 1.62
N ASP A 133 78.50 -10.82 1.26
CA ASP A 133 79.39 -11.78 0.55
C ASP A 133 79.00 -13.24 0.30
#